data_AF-A0A9X3H1D0-F1
#
_entry.id   AF-A0A9X3H1D0-F1
#
_cell.length_a   1.000
_cell.length_b   1.000
_cell.length_c   1.000
_cell.angle_alpha   90.00
_cell.angle_beta   90.00
_cell.angle_gamma   90.00
#
_symmetry.space_group_name_H-M   'P 1'
#
loop_
_entity.id
_entity.type
_entity.pdbx_description
1 polymer ?
#
loop_
_entity_poly.entity_id
_entity_poly.type
_entity_poly.pdbx_seq_one_letter_code
_entity_poly.pdbx_strand_id
1 'polypeptide(L)'
;MLYLVIKAGLSGIIVMLVSEVARKFPGFGALIASLPLISVLGMIWLWRDTADTDRVAVHAFATFWYVLPSLPMFLLLPLLLKRGVGFWPSLIGLCLLTSLLYLVMTGLLGRAGIRL
;
A
#
# COMPACT_ATOMS: atom_id res chain seq x y z
N MET A 1 -7.14 24.25 7.16
CA MET A 1 -6.30 23.66 8.23
C MET A 1 -7.07 22.65 9.07
N LEU A 2 -8.17 23.01 9.73
CA LEU A 2 -8.99 22.07 10.52
C LEU A 2 -9.42 20.81 9.74
N TYR A 3 -9.81 20.95 8.47
CA TYR A 3 -10.15 19.83 7.59
C TYR A 3 -9.00 18.82 7.39
N LEU A 4 -7.76 19.31 7.24
CA LEU A 4 -6.58 18.47 7.09
C LEU A 4 -6.24 17.75 8.40
N VAL A 5 -6.41 18.43 9.54
CA VAL A 5 -6.22 17.85 10.88
C VAL A 5 -7.23 16.72 11.13
N ILE A 6 -8.50 16.91 10.73
CA ILE A 6 -9.54 15.88 10.84
C ILE A 6 -9.19 14.67 9.95
N LYS A 7 -8.77 14.91 8.69
CA LYS A 7 -8.31 13.84 7.78
C LYS A 7 -7.15 13.03 8.37
N ALA A 8 -6.15 13.72 8.91
CA ALA A 8 -4.99 13.09 9.53
C ALA A 8 -5.38 12.29 10.79
N GLY A 9 -6.21 12.87 11.66
CA GLY A 9 -6.68 12.22 12.88
C GLY A 9 -7.48 10.95 12.60
N LEU A 10 -8.44 11.00 11.67
CA LEU A 10 -9.21 9.83 11.25
C LEU A 10 -8.32 8.74 10.66
N SER A 11 -7.37 9.10 9.79
CA SER A 11 -6.44 8.14 9.18
C SER A 11 -5.55 7.49 10.25
N GLY A 12 -5.06 8.26 11.22
CA GLY A 12 -4.26 7.77 12.33
C GLY A 12 -5.03 6.81 13.25
N ILE A 13 -6.30 7.11 13.54
CA ILE A 13 -7.17 6.23 14.34
C ILE A 13 -7.36 4.89 13.61
N ILE A 14 -7.59 4.91 12.30
CA ILE A 14 -7.73 3.68 11.51
C ILE A 14 -6.45 2.86 11.56
N VAL A 15 -5.28 3.47 11.34
CA VAL A 15 -3.99 2.78 11.43
C VAL A 15 -3.75 2.18 12.83
N MET A 16 -4.08 2.93 13.89
CA MET A 16 -3.99 2.46 15.27
C MET A 16 -4.87 1.22 15.50
N LEU A 17 -6.14 1.27 15.09
CA LEU A 17 -7.07 0.14 15.23
C LEU A 17 -6.58 -1.10 14.48
N VAL A 18 -6.10 -0.93 13.26
CA VAL A 18 -5.53 -2.03 12.45
C VAL A 18 -4.33 -2.66 13.16
N SER A 19 -3.43 -1.84 13.69
CA SER A 19 -2.23 -2.29 14.42
C SER A 19 -2.59 -3.08 15.69
N GLU A 20 -3.54 -2.58 16.47
CA GLU A 20 -4.01 -3.25 17.70
C GLU A 20 -4.69 -4.59 17.41
N VAL A 21 -5.53 -4.66 16.37
CA VAL A 21 -6.19 -5.90 15.94
C VAL A 21 -5.15 -6.91 15.44
N ALA A 22 -4.17 -6.48 14.65
CA ALA A 22 -3.11 -7.35 14.15
C ALA A 22 -2.22 -7.91 15.26
N ARG A 23 -1.98 -7.13 16.33
CA ARG A 23 -1.23 -7.60 17.50
C ARG A 23 -1.97 -8.72 18.26
N LYS A 24 -3.29 -8.62 18.37
CA LYS A 24 -4.11 -9.59 19.11
C LYS A 24 -4.48 -10.81 18.28
N PHE A 25 -4.73 -10.63 16.98
CA PHE A 25 -5.15 -11.68 16.06
C PHE A 25 -4.40 -11.57 14.72
N PRO A 26 -3.24 -12.21 14.57
CA PRO A 26 -2.39 -12.08 13.37
C PRO A 26 -3.10 -12.42 12.06
N GLY A 27 -3.99 -13.42 12.07
CA GLY A 27 -4.77 -13.82 10.87
C GLY A 27 -5.80 -12.77 10.45
N PHE A 28 -6.54 -12.20 11.40
CA PHE A 28 -7.44 -11.06 11.12
C PHE A 28 -6.64 -9.79 10.77
N GLY A 29 -5.48 -9.61 11.39
CA GLY A 29 -4.52 -8.56 11.03
C GLY A 29 -4.10 -8.64 9.57
N ALA A 30 -3.77 -9.83 9.08
CA ALA A 30 -3.42 -10.05 7.67
C ALA A 30 -4.61 -9.78 6.73
N LEU A 31 -5.83 -10.18 7.11
CA LEU A 31 -7.05 -9.87 6.33
C LEU A 31 -7.27 -8.36 6.24
N ILE A 32 -7.18 -7.65 7.37
CA ILE A 32 -7.37 -6.21 7.43
C ILE A 32 -6.24 -5.48 6.69
N ALA A 33 -4.99 -5.93 6.82
CA ALA A 33 -3.85 -5.38 6.09
C ALA A 33 -3.94 -5.64 4.57
N SER A 34 -4.60 -6.72 4.15
CA SER A 34 -4.85 -7.01 2.73
C SER A 34 -5.92 -6.09 2.12
N LEU A 35 -6.80 -5.51 2.96
CA LEU A 35 -7.75 -4.51 2.51
C LEU A 35 -6.98 -3.19 2.26
N PRO A 36 -7.09 -2.58 1.06
CA PRO A 36 -6.42 -1.33 0.75
C PRO A 36 -7.18 -0.15 1.36
N LEU A 37 -7.41 -0.18 2.69
CA LEU A 37 -8.21 0.80 3.43
C LEU A 37 -7.70 2.23 3.20
N ILE A 38 -6.37 2.40 3.18
CA ILE A 38 -5.74 3.69 2.91
C ILE A 38 -6.10 4.19 1.50
N SER A 39 -6.01 3.33 0.47
CA SER A 39 -6.40 3.69 -0.90
C SER A 39 -7.90 3.95 -1.02
N VAL A 40 -8.75 3.17 -0.36
CA VAL A 40 -10.21 3.37 -0.36
C VAL A 40 -10.57 4.72 0.26
N LEU A 41 -9.98 5.05 1.42
CA LEU A 41 -10.16 6.36 2.02
C LEU A 41 -9.66 7.46 1.10
N GLY A 42 -8.48 7.29 0.49
CA GLY A 42 -7.92 8.20 -0.50
C GLY A 42 -8.88 8.47 -1.65
N MET A 43 -9.50 7.42 -2.21
CA MET A 43 -10.50 7.54 -3.28
C MET A 43 -11.78 8.25 -2.82
N ILE A 44 -12.28 7.96 -1.61
CA ILE A 44 -13.45 8.64 -1.05
C ILE A 44 -13.18 10.14 -0.91
N TRP A 45 -12.01 10.50 -0.37
CA TRP A 45 -11.62 11.90 -0.24
C TRP A 45 -11.40 12.58 -1.58
N LEU A 46 -10.74 11.89 -2.53
CA LEU A 46 -10.53 12.38 -3.88
C LEU A 46 -11.86 12.67 -4.58
N TRP A 47 -12.80 11.73 -4.53
CA TRP A 47 -14.13 11.91 -5.07
C TRP A 47 -14.88 13.04 -4.37
N ARG A 48 -14.81 13.13 -3.04
CA ARG A 48 -15.46 14.21 -2.28
C ARG A 48 -14.91 15.59 -2.64
N ASP A 49 -13.60 15.69 -2.85
CA ASP A 49 -12.92 16.95 -3.11
C ASP A 49 -13.01 17.37 -4.60
N THR A 50 -13.14 16.43 -5.54
CA THR A 50 -13.13 16.72 -6.99
C THR A 50 -14.43 16.43 -7.73
N ALA A 51 -15.30 15.58 -7.18
CA ALA A 51 -16.48 14.99 -7.84
C ALA A 51 -16.20 14.31 -9.19
N ASP A 52 -14.93 14.00 -9.47
CA ASP A 52 -14.46 13.52 -10.76
C ASP A 52 -14.26 11.99 -10.73
N THR A 53 -15.15 11.27 -11.39
CA THR A 53 -15.13 9.80 -11.44
C THR A 53 -13.97 9.27 -12.27
N ASP A 54 -13.50 10.01 -13.27
CA ASP A 54 -12.40 9.57 -14.13
C ASP A 54 -11.08 9.61 -13.36
N ARG A 55 -10.88 10.63 -12.53
CA ARG A 55 -9.72 10.69 -11.60
C ARG A 55 -9.71 9.52 -10.62
N VAL A 56 -10.87 9.16 -10.09
CA VAL A 56 -10.98 8.00 -9.18
C VAL A 56 -10.67 6.70 -9.93
N ALA A 57 -11.16 6.54 -11.16
CA ALA A 57 -10.88 5.37 -11.99
C ALA A 57 -9.40 5.25 -12.35
N VAL A 58 -8.75 6.35 -12.75
CA VAL A 58 -7.30 6.39 -13.00
C VAL A 58 -6.52 6.05 -11.74
N HIS A 59 -6.89 6.61 -10.59
CA HIS A 59 -6.23 6.32 -9.31
C HIS A 59 -6.37 4.84 -8.90
N ALA A 60 -7.56 4.25 -9.10
CA ALA A 60 -7.80 2.85 -8.83
C ALA A 60 -6.97 1.95 -9.76
N PHE A 61 -6.94 2.25 -11.06
CA PHE A 61 -6.16 1.50 -12.04
C PHE A 61 -4.66 1.61 -11.78
N ALA A 62 -4.17 2.80 -11.40
CA ALA A 62 -2.79 2.99 -11.03
C ALA A 62 -2.41 2.20 -9.78
N THR A 63 -3.27 2.23 -8.75
CA THR A 63 -3.09 1.44 -7.52
C THR A 63 -3.00 -0.05 -7.82
N PHE A 64 -3.84 -0.58 -8.72
CA PHE A 64 -3.77 -1.99 -9.13
C PHE A 64 -2.37 -2.37 -9.67
N TRP A 65 -1.81 -1.55 -10.57
CA TRP A 65 -0.49 -1.81 -11.12
C TRP A 65 0.62 -1.66 -10.07
N TYR A 66 0.49 -0.74 -9.11
CA TYR A 66 1.48 -0.61 -8.02
C TYR A 66 1.39 -1.72 -6.97
N VAL A 67 0.27 -2.43 -6.82
CA VAL A 67 0.18 -3.56 -5.88
C VAL A 67 1.04 -4.74 -6.33
N LEU A 68 1.01 -5.09 -7.62
CA LEU A 68 1.75 -6.23 -8.19
C LEU A 68 3.26 -6.28 -7.79
N PRO A 69 4.04 -5.20 -7.97
CA PRO A 69 5.45 -5.16 -7.61
C PRO A 69 5.71 -5.18 -6.10
N SER A 70 4.70 -4.91 -5.26
CA SER A 70 4.80 -5.02 -3.79
C SER A 70 4.54 -6.43 -3.26
N LEU A 71 3.83 -7.28 -4.00
CA LEU A 71 3.49 -8.65 -3.58
C LEU A 71 4.70 -9.53 -3.21
N PRO A 72 5.84 -9.48 -3.93
CA PRO A 72 7.01 -10.30 -3.59
C PRO A 72 7.53 -10.07 -2.17
N MET A 73 7.44 -8.84 -1.64
CA MET A 73 7.90 -8.52 -0.30
C MET A 73 7.14 -9.33 0.78
N PHE A 74 5.83 -9.55 0.61
CA PHE A 74 5.02 -10.32 1.56
C PHE A 74 5.40 -11.80 1.63
N LEU A 75 5.96 -12.35 0.55
CA LEU A 75 6.45 -13.74 0.48
C LEU A 75 7.92 -13.85 0.92
N LEU A 76 8.75 -12.90 0.50
CA LEU A 76 10.19 -12.94 0.75
C LEU A 76 10.53 -12.59 2.21
N LEU A 77 9.79 -11.69 2.85
CA LEU A 77 10.03 -11.33 4.25
C LEU A 77 9.96 -12.55 5.18
N PRO A 78 8.85 -13.33 5.23
CA PRO A 78 8.80 -14.51 6.08
C PRO A 78 9.84 -15.58 5.67
N LEU A 79 10.21 -15.67 4.40
CA LEU A 79 11.24 -16.60 3.94
C LEU A 79 12.64 -16.23 4.48
N LEU A 80 13.01 -14.95 4.42
CA LEU A 80 14.28 -14.45 4.95
C LEU A 80 14.36 -14.60 6.46
N LEU A 81 13.27 -14.27 7.17
CA LEU A 81 13.18 -14.44 8.62
C LEU A 81 13.29 -15.93 9.02
N LYS A 82 12.65 -16.85 8.29
CA LYS A 82 12.76 -18.30 8.52
C LYS A 82 14.16 -18.85 8.23
N ARG A 83 14.95 -18.17 7.38
CA ARG A 83 16.36 -18.50 7.09
C ARG A 83 17.35 -17.89 8.09
N GLY A 84 16.86 -17.20 9.12
CA GLY A 84 17.69 -16.60 10.16
C GLY A 84 18.29 -15.25 9.79
N VAL A 85 17.87 -14.63 8.67
CA VAL A 85 18.27 -13.26 8.36
C VAL A 85 17.57 -12.31 9.32
N GLY A 86 18.32 -11.35 9.90
CA GLY A 86 17.76 -10.38 10.83
C GLY A 86 16.61 -9.56 10.22
N PHE A 87 15.69 -9.09 11.06
CA PHE A 87 14.52 -8.32 10.63
C PHE A 87 14.87 -7.04 9.87
N TRP A 88 15.76 -6.21 10.42
CA TRP A 88 16.14 -4.93 9.81
C TRP A 88 16.84 -5.09 8.45
N PRO A 89 17.85 -5.97 8.28
CA PRO A 89 18.42 -6.24 6.96
C PRO A 89 17.38 -6.77 5.96
N SER A 90 16.49 -7.68 6.39
CA SER A 90 15.44 -8.22 5.53
C SER A 90 14.48 -7.12 5.06
N LEU A 91 14.07 -6.24 5.97
CA LEU A 91 13.16 -5.14 5.67
C LEU A 91 13.80 -4.15 4.68
N ILE A 92 15.03 -3.69 4.94
CA ILE A 92 15.73 -2.75 4.06
C ILE A 92 15.95 -3.36 2.68
N GLY A 93 16.42 -4.62 2.62
CA GLY A 93 16.65 -5.32 1.36
C GLY A 93 15.36 -5.45 0.53
N LEU A 94 14.23 -5.73 1.16
CA LEU A 94 12.95 -5.83 0.46
C LEU A 94 12.35 -4.49 0.07
N CYS A 95 12.57 -3.43 0.86
CA CYS A 95 12.22 -2.07 0.45
C CYS A 95 12.99 -1.65 -0.81
N LEU A 96 14.29 -1.93 -0.88
CA LEU A 96 15.10 -1.65 -2.07
C LEU A 96 14.65 -2.48 -3.28
N LEU A 97 14.38 -3.78 -3.07
CA LEU A 97 13.85 -4.65 -4.11
C LEU A 97 12.51 -4.14 -4.65
N THR A 98 11.57 -3.80 -3.77
CA THR A 98 10.24 -3.29 -4.15
C THR A 98 10.35 -1.97 -4.91
N SER A 99 11.26 -1.08 -4.48
CA SER A 99 11.53 0.18 -5.18
C SER A 99 12.07 -0.06 -6.59
N LEU A 100 12.98 -1.02 -6.76
CA LEU A 100 13.49 -1.42 -8.08
C LEU A 100 12.37 -2.00 -8.96
N LEU A 101 11.51 -2.85 -8.39
CA LEU A 101 10.37 -3.42 -9.10
C LEU A 101 9.37 -2.35 -9.55
N TYR A 102 9.12 -1.32 -8.74
CA TYR A 102 8.33 -0.16 -9.16
C TYR A 102 8.93 0.53 -10.38
N LEU A 103 10.23 0.81 -10.39
CA LEU A 103 10.90 1.47 -11.51
C LEU A 103 10.86 0.62 -12.79
N VAL A 104 11.09 -0.69 -12.66
CA VAL A 104 10.99 -1.62 -13.80
C VAL A 104 9.56 -1.62 -14.33
N MET A 105 8.59 -1.70 -13.43
CA MET A 105 7.19 -1.80 -13.80
C MET A 105 6.68 -0.52 -14.49
N THR A 106 6.93 0.66 -13.93
CA THR A 106 6.55 1.92 -14.56
C THR A 106 7.25 2.11 -15.92
N GLY A 107 8.51 1.68 -16.04
CA GLY A 107 9.23 1.67 -17.31
C GLY A 107 8.61 0.73 -18.36
N LEU A 108 8.20 -0.47 -17.96
CA LEU A 108 7.53 -1.44 -18.83
C LEU A 108 6.14 -0.96 -19.28
N LEU A 109 5.33 -0.45 -18.35
CA LEU A 109 4.01 0.10 -18.64
C LEU A 109 4.10 1.33 -19.55
N GLY A 110 5.07 2.21 -19.30
CA GLY A 110 5.33 3.36 -20.17
C GLY A 110 5.69 2.95 -21.60
N ARG A 111 6.48 1.87 -21.78
CA ARG A 111 6.78 1.30 -23.11
C ARG A 111 5.57 0.66 -23.78
N ALA A 112 4.64 0.10 -23.00
CA ALA A 112 3.38 -0.45 -23.49
C ALA A 112 2.31 0.64 -23.77
N GLY A 113 2.62 1.93 -23.59
CA GLY A 113 1.71 3.04 -23.82
C GLY A 113 0.74 3.33 -22.65
N ILE A 114 0.88 2.61 -21.53
CA ILE A 114 0.08 2.82 -20.32
C ILE A 114 0.80 3.86 -19.45
N ARG A 115 0.26 5.08 -19.37
CA ARG A 115 0.78 6.14 -18.50
C ARG A 115 0.05 6.06 -17.15
N LEU A 116 0.82 5.74 -16.12
CA LEU A 116 0.41 5.72 -14.71
C LEU A 116 0.57 7.10 -14.06
#